data_AF-Q2XP56-F1
#
_entry.id   AF-Q2XP56-F1
#
_cell.length_a   1.000
_cell.length_b   1.000
_cell.length_c   1.000
_cell.angle_alpha   90.00
_cell.angle_beta   90.00
_cell.angle_gamma   90.00
#
_symmetry.space_group_name_H-M   'P 1'
#
loop_
_entity.id
_entity.type
_entity.pdbx_description
1 polymer ?
#
loop_
_entity_poly.entity_id
_entity_poly.type
_entity_poly.pdbx_seq_one_letter_code
_entity_poly.pdbx_strand_id
1 'polypeptide(L)'
;MPVSPLAVAAMLACARIGAIHNVIFAGFSVGSLAGRINDAQCKVVITFNQGLRGGRVVQLKKIVDEAIKICPSVQHVLVAHRTDNKVHMGDLDVSLEQEMAKEEPVCAPESMGSEDTLFLLYTSGSTGKPKGLVHTQAGYLLYAALTHRLVFDYRPGDVFGCVADIGWITG
;
A
#
# COMPACT_ATOMS: atom_id res chain seq x y z
N MET A 1 -0.70 -2.60 -4.73
CA MET A 1 -2.10 -2.75 -5.20
C MET A 1 -2.44 -1.64 -6.19
N PRO A 2 -3.34 -1.83 -7.18
CA PRO A 2 -3.87 -0.74 -8.01
C PRO A 2 -4.88 0.11 -7.22
N VAL A 3 -5.19 1.31 -7.73
CA VAL A 3 -6.20 2.22 -7.16
C VAL A 3 -7.52 1.49 -6.98
N SER A 4 -7.95 1.34 -5.73
CA SER A 4 -9.18 0.64 -5.34
C SER A 4 -9.56 0.99 -3.90
N PRO A 5 -10.85 0.85 -3.51
CA PRO A 5 -11.27 1.07 -2.12
C PRO A 5 -10.51 0.18 -1.12
N LEU A 6 -10.25 -1.08 -1.49
CA LEU A 6 -9.51 -2.01 -0.63
C LEU A 6 -8.05 -1.55 -0.43
N ALA A 7 -7.47 -0.85 -1.39
CA ALA A 7 -6.12 -0.31 -1.21
C ALA A 7 -6.06 0.83 -0.19
N VAL A 8 -7.07 1.70 -0.19
CA VAL A 8 -7.24 2.73 0.86
C VAL A 8 -7.49 2.06 2.21
N ALA A 9 -8.35 1.04 2.26
CA ALA A 9 -8.61 0.29 3.48
C ALA A 9 -7.34 -0.37 4.05
N ALA A 10 -6.46 -0.92 3.20
CA ALA A 10 -5.20 -1.50 3.65
C ALA A 10 -4.24 -0.45 4.23
N MET A 11 -4.12 0.74 3.61
CA MET A 11 -3.31 1.83 4.16
C MET A 11 -3.81 2.25 5.54
N LEU A 12 -5.13 2.43 5.68
CA LEU A 12 -5.76 2.80 6.94
C LEU A 12 -5.68 1.67 7.97
N ALA A 13 -5.74 0.40 7.56
CA ALA A 13 -5.57 -0.75 8.45
C ALA A 13 -4.15 -0.79 9.03
N CYS A 14 -3.11 -0.53 8.22
CA CYS A 14 -1.75 -0.38 8.73
C CYS A 14 -1.66 0.76 9.74
N ALA A 15 -2.13 1.96 9.38
CA ALA A 15 -2.09 3.12 10.26
C ALA A 15 -2.86 2.89 11.57
N ARG A 16 -3.99 2.17 11.52
CA ARG A 16 -4.85 1.87 12.67
C ARG A 16 -4.15 1.06 13.75
N ILE A 17 -3.22 0.18 13.38
CA ILE A 17 -2.47 -0.67 14.31
C ILE A 17 -1.03 -0.16 14.55
N GLY A 18 -0.73 1.07 14.11
CA GLY A 18 0.61 1.64 14.21
C GLY A 18 1.65 1.03 13.27
N ALA A 19 1.23 0.24 12.28
CA ALA A 19 2.13 -0.30 11.27
C ALA A 19 2.43 0.75 10.19
N ILE A 20 3.69 0.74 9.74
CA ILE A 20 4.18 1.65 8.70
C ILE A 20 3.84 1.06 7.33
N HIS A 21 2.95 1.71 6.57
CA HIS A 21 2.67 1.27 5.21
C HIS A 21 3.71 1.79 4.21
N ASN A 22 4.09 0.94 3.25
CA ASN A 22 5.00 1.27 2.15
C ASN A 22 4.27 1.01 0.83
N VAL A 23 3.62 2.03 0.27
CA VAL A 23 2.84 1.87 -0.95
C VAL A 23 3.77 1.88 -2.15
N ILE A 24 3.70 0.81 -2.94
CA ILE A 24 4.54 0.60 -4.12
C ILE A 24 3.63 0.58 -5.35
N PHE A 25 3.94 1.45 -6.32
CA PHE A 25 3.17 1.57 -7.56
C PHE A 25 3.04 0.21 -8.29
N ALA A 26 1.80 -0.14 -8.64
CA ALA A 26 1.45 -1.45 -9.18
C ALA A 26 2.08 -1.77 -10.55
N GLY A 27 2.66 -0.78 -11.24
CA GLY A 27 3.35 -0.96 -12.51
C GLY A 27 4.87 -1.18 -12.40
N PHE A 28 5.44 -1.26 -11.18
CA PHE A 28 6.87 -1.47 -11.01
C PHE A 28 7.31 -2.90 -11.32
N SER A 29 8.58 -3.02 -11.76
CA SER A 29 9.23 -4.29 -12.05
C SER A 29 9.56 -5.06 -10.76
N VAL A 30 9.86 -6.35 -10.91
CA VAL A 30 10.31 -7.25 -9.84
C VAL A 30 11.45 -6.64 -9.03
N GLY A 31 12.51 -6.17 -9.68
CA GLY A 31 13.66 -5.56 -8.99
C GLY A 31 13.31 -4.25 -8.26
N SER A 32 12.41 -3.44 -8.84
CA SER A 32 11.96 -2.19 -8.21
C SER A 32 11.10 -2.46 -6.96
N LEU A 33 10.28 -3.51 -6.99
CA LEU A 33 9.48 -3.98 -5.86
C LEU A 33 10.40 -4.56 -4.76
N ALA A 34 11.27 -5.50 -5.12
CA ALA A 34 12.17 -6.16 -4.18
C ALA A 34 13.11 -5.19 -3.47
N GLY A 35 13.69 -4.23 -4.20
CA GLY A 35 14.58 -3.23 -3.60
C GLY A 35 13.91 -2.39 -2.50
N ARG A 36 12.61 -2.08 -2.65
CA ARG A 36 11.83 -1.32 -1.66
C ARG A 36 11.39 -2.18 -0.48
N ILE A 37 11.00 -3.43 -0.74
CA ILE A 37 10.69 -4.41 0.32
C ILE A 37 11.90 -4.64 1.20
N ASN A 38 13.07 -4.88 0.59
CA ASN A 38 14.31 -5.13 1.32
C ASN A 38 14.80 -3.91 2.09
N ASP A 39 14.74 -2.72 1.50
CA ASP A 39 15.19 -1.51 2.21
C ASP A 39 14.29 -1.18 3.42
N ALA A 40 12.98 -1.40 3.30
CA ALA A 40 12.03 -1.23 4.40
C ALA A 40 11.94 -2.44 5.35
N GLN A 41 12.63 -3.55 5.06
CA GLN A 41 12.54 -4.82 5.81
C GLN A 41 11.09 -5.29 6.02
N CYS A 42 10.23 -5.15 5.00
CA CYS A 42 8.81 -5.50 5.12
C CYS A 42 8.63 -6.99 5.42
N LYS A 43 7.76 -7.30 6.37
CA LYS A 43 7.37 -8.69 6.73
C LYS A 43 6.08 -9.15 6.06
N VAL A 44 5.22 -8.22 5.67
CA VAL A 44 3.92 -8.51 5.04
C VAL A 44 3.82 -7.72 3.74
N VAL A 45 3.35 -8.39 2.68
CA VAL A 45 3.02 -7.75 1.39
C VAL A 45 1.52 -7.92 1.13
N ILE A 46 0.84 -6.82 0.78
CA ILE A 46 -0.58 -6.87 0.39
C ILE A 46 -0.68 -6.60 -1.11
N THR A 47 -1.30 -7.52 -1.85
CA THR A 47 -1.44 -7.44 -3.30
C THR A 47 -2.81 -7.96 -3.77
N PHE A 48 -3.07 -7.83 -5.06
CA PHE A 48 -4.16 -8.54 -5.72
C PHE A 48 -3.61 -9.68 -6.58
N ASN A 49 -4.45 -10.65 -6.90
CA ASN A 49 -4.12 -11.70 -7.87
C ASN A 49 -3.68 -11.09 -9.23
N GLN A 50 -4.47 -10.16 -9.76
CA GLN A 50 -4.17 -9.40 -10.98
C GLN A 50 -4.66 -7.95 -10.87
N GLY A 51 -4.10 -7.06 -11.68
CA GLY A 51 -4.59 -5.70 -11.88
C GLY A 51 -5.27 -5.55 -13.23
N LEU A 52 -6.22 -4.62 -13.34
CA LEU A 52 -6.83 -4.22 -14.61
C LEU A 52 -6.63 -2.72 -14.80
N ARG A 53 -5.97 -2.32 -15.89
CA ARG A 53 -5.75 -0.90 -16.22
C ARG A 53 -5.83 -0.69 -17.72
N GLY A 54 -6.72 0.21 -18.17
CA GLY A 54 -6.91 0.51 -19.60
C GLY A 54 -7.23 -0.72 -20.45
N GLY A 55 -8.03 -1.64 -19.91
CA GLY A 55 -8.39 -2.91 -20.57
C GLY A 55 -7.28 -3.98 -20.57
N ARG A 56 -6.11 -3.70 -19.97
CA ARG A 56 -4.99 -4.65 -19.90
C ARG A 56 -4.87 -5.29 -18.53
N VAL A 57 -4.53 -6.58 -18.53
CA VAL A 57 -4.23 -7.35 -17.33
C VAL A 57 -2.77 -7.13 -16.90
N VAL A 58 -2.57 -6.80 -15.63
CA VAL A 58 -1.25 -6.73 -14.98
C VAL A 58 -1.11 -7.93 -14.05
N GLN A 59 -0.06 -8.73 -14.23
CA GLN A 59 0.17 -9.97 -13.47
C GLN A 59 0.79 -9.67 -12.09
N LEU A 60 0.03 -9.00 -11.22
CA LEU A 60 0.53 -8.51 -9.92
C LEU A 60 1.08 -9.62 -9.04
N LYS A 61 0.34 -10.72 -8.85
CA LYS A 61 0.81 -11.83 -8.02
C LYS A 61 2.11 -12.44 -8.55
N LYS A 62 2.22 -12.62 -9.87
CA LYS A 62 3.45 -13.12 -10.50
C LYS A 62 4.66 -12.21 -10.22
N ILE A 63 4.47 -10.88 -10.26
CA ILE A 63 5.55 -9.93 -9.95
C ILE A 63 5.95 -10.03 -8.47
N VAL A 64 4.96 -10.16 -7.57
CA VAL A 64 5.22 -10.36 -6.14
C VAL A 64 5.99 -11.65 -5.89
N ASP A 65 5.58 -12.77 -6.50
CA ASP A 65 6.23 -14.08 -6.33
C ASP A 65 7.70 -14.05 -6.72
N GLU A 66 8.02 -13.42 -7.85
CA GLU A 66 9.42 -13.28 -8.27
C GLU A 66 10.21 -12.33 -7.36
N ALA A 67 9.57 -11.29 -6.82
CA ALA A 67 10.25 -10.32 -5.95
C ALA A 67 10.55 -10.90 -4.57
N ILE A 68 9.61 -11.64 -3.97
CA ILE A 68 9.77 -12.14 -2.60
C ILE A 68 10.82 -13.25 -2.49
N LYS A 69 11.16 -13.94 -3.59
CA LYS A 69 12.29 -14.90 -3.63
C LYS A 69 13.62 -14.30 -3.19
N ILE A 70 13.78 -13.00 -3.36
CA ILE A 70 14.98 -12.24 -2.96
C ILE A 70 14.68 -11.26 -1.81
N CYS A 71 13.58 -11.46 -1.08
CA CYS A 71 13.18 -10.64 0.07
C CYS A 71 13.00 -11.54 1.32
N PRO A 72 14.10 -11.90 2.03
CA PRO A 72 14.05 -12.88 3.12
C PRO A 72 13.27 -12.39 4.35
N SER A 73 12.97 -11.10 4.45
CA SER A 73 12.16 -10.53 5.54
C SER A 73 10.68 -10.87 5.43
N VAL A 74 10.19 -11.22 4.24
CA VAL A 74 8.75 -11.44 3.98
C VAL A 74 8.31 -12.77 4.58
N GLN A 75 7.26 -12.71 5.38
CA GLN A 75 6.66 -13.84 6.09
C GLN A 75 5.25 -14.15 5.60
N HIS A 76 4.50 -13.14 5.14
CA HIS A 76 3.14 -13.31 4.65
C HIS A 76 2.87 -12.44 3.42
N VAL A 77 2.06 -12.97 2.51
CA VAL A 77 1.53 -12.25 1.35
C VAL A 77 0.01 -12.35 1.39
N LEU A 78 -0.65 -11.23 1.68
CA LEU A 78 -2.11 -11.14 1.63
C LEU A 78 -2.54 -10.86 0.20
N VAL A 79 -3.28 -11.80 -0.39
CA VAL A 79 -3.70 -11.76 -1.80
C VAL A 79 -5.21 -11.54 -1.86
N ALA A 80 -5.61 -10.38 -2.35
CA ALA A 80 -7.00 -10.09 -2.66
C ALA A 80 -7.39 -10.54 -4.08
N HIS A 81 -8.65 -10.87 -4.26
CA HIS A 81 -9.26 -11.26 -5.51
C HIS A 81 -9.75 -10.04 -6.31
N ARG A 82 -9.21 -9.84 -7.51
CA ARG A 82 -9.61 -8.77 -8.44
C ARG A 82 -10.23 -9.28 -9.73
N THR A 83 -9.77 -10.43 -10.22
CA THR A 83 -10.24 -11.07 -11.46
C THR A 83 -10.46 -12.56 -11.22
N ASP A 84 -11.31 -13.22 -12.00
CA ASP A 84 -11.59 -14.66 -11.84
C ASP A 84 -10.44 -15.57 -12.30
N ASN A 85 -9.33 -14.99 -12.77
CA ASN A 85 -8.16 -15.75 -13.17
C ASN A 85 -7.46 -16.31 -11.94
N LYS A 86 -7.28 -17.64 -11.94
CA LYS A 86 -6.53 -18.33 -10.90
C LYS A 86 -5.05 -17.96 -10.97
N VAL A 87 -4.46 -17.72 -9.81
CA VAL A 87 -3.02 -17.49 -9.62
C VAL A 87 -2.45 -18.56 -8.70
N HIS A 88 -1.15 -18.80 -8.78
CA HIS A 88 -0.48 -19.69 -7.85
C HIS A 88 -0.47 -19.05 -6.44
N MET A 89 -0.83 -19.86 -5.44
CA MET A 89 -0.74 -19.54 -4.01
C MET A 89 0.27 -20.53 -3.41
N GLY A 90 1.42 -20.03 -2.97
CA GLY A 90 2.45 -20.76 -2.25
C GLY A 90 2.28 -20.64 -0.74
N ASP A 91 3.27 -21.13 0.01
CA ASP A 91 3.15 -21.32 1.47
C ASP A 91 3.04 -20.01 2.27
N LEU A 92 3.55 -18.89 1.74
CA LEU A 92 3.46 -17.58 2.38
C LEU A 92 2.15 -16.85 2.05
N ASP A 93 1.41 -17.34 1.06
CA ASP A 93 0.25 -16.64 0.52
C ASP A 93 -1.02 -16.97 1.28
N VAL A 94 -1.79 -15.93 1.57
CA VAL A 94 -3.04 -16.03 2.31
C VAL A 94 -4.12 -15.25 1.57
N SER A 95 -5.32 -15.83 1.45
CA SER A 95 -6.45 -15.11 0.85
C SER A 95 -6.91 -14.01 1.80
N LEU A 96 -6.84 -12.76 1.35
CA LEU A 96 -7.20 -11.61 2.18
C LEU A 96 -8.68 -11.67 2.58
N GLU A 97 -9.57 -12.00 1.65
CA GLU A 97 -11.01 -12.11 1.91
C GLU A 97 -11.34 -13.18 2.95
N GLN A 98 -10.66 -14.33 2.89
CA GLN A 98 -10.89 -15.43 3.84
C GLN A 98 -10.42 -15.08 5.25
N GLU A 99 -9.29 -14.39 5.41
CA GLU A 99 -8.85 -13.94 6.73
C GLU A 99 -9.74 -12.81 7.26
N MET A 100 -10.08 -11.83 6.43
CA MET A 100 -10.99 -10.75 6.82
C MET A 100 -12.34 -11.29 7.32
N ALA A 101 -12.85 -12.38 6.73
CA ALA A 101 -14.11 -13.00 7.15
C ALA A 101 -14.07 -13.68 8.53
N LYS A 102 -12.87 -13.93 9.08
CA LYS A 102 -12.67 -14.51 10.42
C LYS A 102 -12.54 -13.47 11.52
N GLU A 103 -12.34 -12.20 11.14
CA GLU A 103 -12.06 -11.11 12.07
C GLU A 103 -13.31 -10.29 12.38
N GLU A 104 -13.30 -9.63 13.52
CA GLU A 104 -14.35 -8.70 13.91
C GLU A 104 -14.33 -7.43 13.03
N PRO A 105 -15.50 -6.82 12.72
CA PRO A 105 -15.56 -5.62 11.89
C PRO A 105 -15.00 -4.37 12.60
N VAL A 106 -14.72 -4.47 13.90
CA VAL A 106 -14.22 -3.37 14.73
C VAL A 106 -12.89 -3.77 15.37
N CYS A 107 -11.84 -3.03 15.03
CA CYS A 107 -10.53 -3.09 15.66
C CYS A 107 -10.30 -1.77 16.43
N ALA A 108 -9.85 -1.80 17.68
CA ALA A 108 -9.49 -0.57 18.41
C ALA A 108 -8.23 0.07 17.77
N PRO A 109 -8.18 1.40 17.57
CA PRO A 109 -6.99 2.05 17.05
C PRO A 109 -5.88 2.11 18.11
N GLU A 110 -4.64 1.88 17.67
CA GLU A 110 -3.45 2.06 18.50
C GLU A 110 -3.19 3.55 18.75
N SER A 111 -2.73 3.89 19.96
CA SER A 111 -2.40 5.27 20.32
C SER A 111 -0.99 5.60 19.88
N MET A 112 -0.86 6.42 18.84
CA MET A 112 0.44 6.82 18.28
C MET A 112 0.88 8.19 18.80
N GLY A 113 2.19 8.37 18.98
CA GLY A 113 2.82 9.68 19.16
C GLY A 113 2.80 10.50 17.87
N SER A 114 2.86 11.83 18.01
CA SER A 114 2.83 12.75 16.87
C SER A 114 3.96 12.51 15.86
N GLU A 115 5.14 12.12 16.36
CA GLU A 115 6.36 11.87 15.57
C GLU A 115 6.57 10.38 15.23
N ASP A 116 5.62 9.51 15.58
CA ASP A 116 5.69 8.13 15.11
C ASP A 116 5.54 8.10 13.59
N THR A 117 6.17 7.11 12.95
CA THR A 117 6.13 6.99 11.50
C THR A 117 4.76 6.49 11.04
N LEU A 118 4.15 7.20 10.09
CA LEU A 118 2.90 6.79 9.45
C LEU A 118 3.17 5.93 8.22
N PHE A 119 4.04 6.40 7.32
CA PHE A 119 4.33 5.69 6.07
C PHE A 119 5.72 5.97 5.52
N LEU A 120 6.16 5.04 4.66
CA LEU A 120 7.30 5.21 3.77
C LEU A 120 6.80 5.40 2.34
N LEU A 121 7.40 6.34 1.61
CA LEU A 121 7.17 6.48 0.17
C LEU A 121 8.50 6.61 -0.58
N TYR A 122 8.77 5.65 -1.45
CA TYR A 122 10.04 5.58 -2.15
C TYR A 122 10.07 6.42 -3.42
N THR A 123 11.07 7.29 -3.51
CA THR A 123 11.34 8.11 -4.71
C THR A 123 12.57 7.63 -5.47
N SER A 124 12.67 7.98 -6.75
CA SER A 124 13.88 7.73 -7.56
C SER A 124 15.03 8.58 -7.03
N GLY A 125 15.99 7.95 -6.34
CA GLY A 125 17.21 8.62 -5.92
C GLY A 125 18.15 8.87 -7.11
N SER A 126 18.91 9.96 -7.07
CA SER A 126 19.95 10.28 -8.06
C SER A 126 21.10 9.25 -8.09
N THR A 127 21.25 8.45 -7.03
CA THR A 127 22.33 7.48 -6.83
C THR A 127 21.94 6.03 -7.18
N GLY A 128 20.79 5.82 -7.81
CA GLY A 128 20.30 4.50 -8.23
C GLY A 128 19.61 3.67 -7.13
N LYS A 129 19.95 3.88 -5.85
CA LYS A 129 19.22 3.26 -4.72
C LYS A 129 17.93 4.06 -4.43
N PRO A 130 16.75 3.40 -4.33
CA PRO A 130 15.51 4.10 -4.00
C PRO A 130 15.59 4.64 -2.56
N LYS A 131 15.09 5.86 -2.34
CA LYS A 131 15.11 6.53 -1.03
C LYS A 131 13.70 6.52 -0.44
N GLY A 132 13.54 5.87 0.71
CA GLY A 132 12.26 5.85 1.44
C GLY A 132 12.08 7.15 2.20
N LEU A 133 11.22 8.04 1.69
CA LEU A 133 10.83 9.23 2.43
C LEU A 133 9.92 8.82 3.59
N VAL A 134 10.17 9.39 4.76
CA VAL A 134 9.44 9.13 6.00
C VAL A 134 8.48 10.28 6.26
N HIS A 135 7.22 9.96 6.54
CA HIS A 135 6.25 10.93 7.04
C HIS A 135 5.71 10.47 8.40
N THR A 136 5.62 11.41 9.34
CA THR A 136 5.11 11.17 10.69
C THR A 136 3.61 11.42 10.78
N GLN A 137 2.98 10.95 11.86
CA GLN A 137 1.53 10.94 12.05
C GLN A 137 0.91 12.35 12.01
N ALA A 138 1.17 13.18 13.03
CA ALA A 138 0.37 14.38 13.26
C ALA A 138 0.63 15.47 12.21
N GLY A 139 1.91 15.74 11.90
CA GLY A 139 2.29 16.80 10.99
C GLY A 139 1.79 16.56 9.55
N TYR A 140 1.92 15.32 9.06
CA TYR A 140 1.45 14.97 7.72
C TYR A 140 -0.08 15.07 7.60
N LEU A 141 -0.81 14.50 8.56
CA LEU A 141 -2.28 14.53 8.55
C LEU A 141 -2.81 15.96 8.66
N LEU A 142 -2.19 16.80 9.49
CA LEU A 142 -2.54 18.21 9.60
C LEU A 142 -2.30 18.95 8.28
N TYR A 143 -1.13 18.76 7.66
CA TYR A 143 -0.80 19.38 6.37
C TYR A 143 -1.79 18.97 5.27
N ALA A 144 -2.08 17.67 5.14
CA ALA A 144 -3.04 17.17 4.16
C ALA A 144 -4.45 17.74 4.39
N ALA A 145 -4.93 17.75 5.63
CA ALA A 145 -6.25 18.30 5.96
C ALA A 145 -6.34 19.81 5.70
N LEU A 146 -5.31 20.58 6.08
CA LEU A 146 -5.26 22.03 5.88
C LEU A 146 -5.20 22.39 4.40
N THR A 147 -4.33 21.74 3.63
CA THR A 147 -4.21 22.01 2.19
C THR A 147 -5.45 21.55 1.44
N HIS A 148 -6.04 20.41 1.80
CA HIS A 148 -7.31 19.98 1.21
C HIS A 148 -8.42 21.03 1.42
N ARG A 149 -8.51 21.57 2.63
CA ARG A 149 -9.49 22.62 2.95
C ARG A 149 -9.18 23.96 2.28
N LEU A 150 -7.95 24.44 2.34
CA LEU A 150 -7.61 25.82 1.96
C LEU A 150 -7.26 25.98 0.49
N VAL A 151 -6.64 24.98 -0.14
CA VAL A 151 -6.19 25.05 -1.54
C VAL A 151 -7.31 24.61 -2.48
N PHE A 152 -8.03 23.55 -2.13
CA PHE A 152 -9.14 23.05 -2.94
C PHE A 152 -10.51 23.61 -2.51
N ASP A 153 -10.54 24.51 -1.51
CA ASP A 153 -11.76 25.08 -0.91
C ASP A 153 -12.80 24.00 -0.54
N TYR A 154 -12.35 22.84 -0.05
CA TYR A 154 -13.24 21.73 0.27
C TYR A 154 -14.23 22.11 1.39
N ARG A 155 -15.52 21.86 1.15
CA ARG A 155 -16.61 22.07 2.11
C ARG A 155 -17.29 20.76 2.48
N PRO A 156 -17.85 20.65 3.70
CA PRO A 156 -18.62 19.47 4.07
C PRO A 156 -19.75 19.19 3.07
N GLY A 157 -19.74 18.00 2.50
CA GLY A 157 -20.70 17.57 1.46
C GLY A 157 -20.15 17.61 0.04
N ASP A 158 -19.00 18.24 -0.19
CA ASP A 158 -18.35 18.22 -1.50
C ASP A 158 -17.81 16.83 -1.83
N VAL A 159 -17.78 16.52 -3.13
CA VAL A 159 -17.15 15.32 -3.68
C VAL A 159 -15.83 15.71 -4.33
N PHE A 160 -14.73 15.27 -3.73
CA PHE A 160 -13.39 15.52 -4.26
C PHE A 160 -12.94 14.38 -5.18
N GLY A 161 -12.46 14.73 -6.38
CA GLY A 161 -12.03 13.78 -7.41
C GLY A 161 -10.54 13.89 -7.74
N CYS A 162 -9.68 13.23 -6.97
CA CYS A 162 -8.28 13.03 -7.34
C CYS A 162 -8.16 11.80 -8.25
N VAL A 163 -7.62 11.98 -9.46
CA VAL A 163 -7.42 10.90 -10.42
C VAL A 163 -5.99 10.34 -10.41
N ALA A 164 -5.18 10.73 -9.42
CA ALA A 164 -3.84 10.22 -9.23
C ALA A 164 -3.84 8.76 -8.75
N ASP A 165 -2.67 8.12 -8.84
CA ASP A 165 -2.45 6.77 -8.33
C ASP A 165 -1.83 6.86 -6.93
N ILE A 166 -2.31 6.02 -6.01
CA ILE A 166 -1.86 5.92 -4.61
C ILE A 166 -0.37 5.52 -4.46
N GLY A 167 0.27 5.05 -5.54
CA GLY A 167 1.71 4.82 -5.57
C GLY A 167 2.55 6.09 -5.58
N TRP A 168 1.93 7.27 -5.58
CA TRP A 168 2.57 8.59 -5.61
C TRP A 168 2.02 9.47 -4.49
N ILE A 169 2.80 10.47 -4.05
CA ILE A 169 2.45 11.33 -2.90
C ILE A 169 1.14 12.13 -3.07
N THR A 170 0.65 12.28 -4.30
CA THR A 170 -0.62 12.96 -4.60
C THR A 170 -1.84 12.09 -4.25
N GLY A 171 -1.72 10.77 -4.32
CA GLY A 171 -2.80 9.82 -4.05
C GLY A 171 -2.73 9.30 -2.63
#